data_AF-A0A527ZEB1-F1
#
_entry.id   AF-A0A527ZEB1-F1
#
_cell.length_a   1.000
_cell.length_b   1.000
_cell.length_c   1.000
_cell.angle_alpha   90.00
_cell.angle_beta   90.00
_cell.angle_gamma   90.00
#
_symmetry.space_group_name_H-M   'P 1'
#
loop_
_entity.id
_entity.type
_entity.pdbx_description
1 polymer ?
#
loop_
_entity_poly.entity_id
_entity_poly.type
_entity_poly.pdbx_seq_one_letter_code
_entity_poly.pdbx_strand_id
1 'polypeptide(L)' 'MFKFLTPKSIKPPFARYSHGVEVPPGKRLVLCSGQVAITADDRIPEDA' A
#
# COMPACT_ATOMS: atom_id res chain seq x y z
N MET A 1 -8.47 15.58 7.16
CA MET A 1 -8.34 15.09 5.78
C MET A 1 -7.69 13.72 5.81
N PHE A 2 -8.03 12.82 4.89
CA PHE A 2 -7.29 11.55 4.73
C PHE A 2 -5.88 11.82 4.22
N LYS A 3 -4.90 11.03 4.68
CA LYS A 3 -3.53 11.07 4.15
C LYS A 3 -3.23 9.74 3.45
N PHE A 4 -2.94 9.83 2.16
CA PHE A 4 -2.61 8.67 1.33
C PHE A 4 -1.13 8.31 1.50
N LEU A 5 -0.86 7.01 1.70
CA LEU A 5 0.47 6.48 1.95
C LEU A 5 1.01 5.83 0.68
N THR A 6 2.19 6.29 0.26
CA THR A 6 2.91 5.85 -0.95
C THR A 6 4.35 5.46 -0.62
N PRO A 7 4.57 4.35 0.11
CA PRO A 7 5.91 3.89 0.45
C PRO A 7 6.73 3.54 -0.80
N LYS A 8 7.98 4.01 -0.87
CA LYS A 8 8.86 3.80 -2.03
C LYS A 8 9.37 2.36 -2.18
N SER A 9 9.24 1.54 -1.14
CA SER A 9 9.67 0.15 -1.10
C SER A 9 8.60 -0.84 -1.57
N ILE A 10 7.45 -0.36 -2.03
CA ILE A 10 6.37 -1.17 -2.60
C ILE A 10 6.17 -0.72 -4.04
N LYS A 11 5.87 -1.66 -4.94
CA LYS A 11 5.55 -1.35 -6.33
C LYS A 11 4.41 -0.31 -6.37
N PRO A 12 4.47 0.72 -7.24
CA PRO A 12 3.40 1.68 -7.38
C PRO A 12 2.02 1.04 -7.67
N PRO A 13 0.90 1.68 -7.27
CA PRO A 13 -0.43 1.16 -7.55
C PRO A 13 -0.66 0.95 -9.05
N PHE A 14 -1.05 -0.28 -9.43
CA PHE A 14 -1.36 -0.63 -10.83
C PHE A 14 -2.68 -0.01 -11.35
N ALA A 15 -3.54 0.47 -10.44
CA ALA A 15 -4.82 1.09 -10.75
C ALA A 15 -5.08 2.27 -9.81
N ARG A 16 -6.29 2.86 -9.88
CA ARG A 16 -6.68 4.03 -9.09
C ARG A 16 -7.00 3.67 -7.63
N TYR A 17 -5.98 3.30 -6.86
CA TYR A 17 -6.05 3.05 -5.42
C TYR A 17 -4.79 3.56 -4.70
N SER A 18 -4.76 3.47 -3.36
CA SER A 18 -3.59 3.82 -2.53
C SER A 18 -3.16 2.62 -1.69
N HIS A 19 -1.86 2.43 -1.42
CA HIS A 19 -1.39 1.32 -0.58
C HIS A 19 -1.99 1.35 0.82
N GLY A 20 -2.12 2.55 1.38
CA GLY A 20 -2.87 2.75 2.59
C GLY A 20 -3.38 4.17 2.73
N VAL A 21 -4.29 4.34 3.66
CA VAL A 21 -4.88 5.62 4.04
C VAL A 21 -4.83 5.74 5.55
N GLU A 22 -4.18 6.79 6.02
CA GLU A 22 -4.30 7.23 7.41
C GLU A 22 -5.62 7.98 7.58
N VAL A 23 -6.47 7.45 8.46
CA VAL A 23 -7.73 8.08 8.86
C VAL A 23 -7.41 9.30 9.72
N PRO A 24 -8.22 10.39 9.69
CA PRO A 24 -7.93 11.60 10.45
C PRO A 24 -7.53 11.35 11.92
N PRO A 25 -6.70 12.24 12.49
CA PRO A 25 -6.22 12.12 13.86
C PRO A 25 -7.33 11.85 14.88
N GLY A 26 -7.00 11.09 15.93
CA GLY A 26 -7.94 10.69 16.99
C GLY A 26 -8.71 9.40 16.70
N LYS A 27 -8.56 8.79 15.51
CA LYS A 27 -9.14 7.47 15.19
C LYS A 27 -8.15 6.30 15.34
N ARG A 28 -6.85 6.58 15.36
CA ARG A 28 -5.75 5.60 15.49
C ARG A 28 -5.86 4.44 14.49
N LEU A 29 -6.27 4.72 13.26
CA LEU A 29 -6.51 3.72 12.22
C LEU A 29 -5.73 4.03 10.95
N VAL A 30 -5.10 3.01 10.41
CA VAL A 30 -4.57 2.98 9.04
C VAL A 30 -5.26 1.82 8.33
N LEU A 31 -5.84 2.11 7.17
CA LEU A 31 -6.40 1.10 6.29
C LEU A 31 -5.36 0.76 5.21
N CYS A 32 -5.03 -0.51 5.07
CA CYS A 32 -4.14 -0.99 4.01
C CYS A 32 -4.97 -1.71 2.94
N SER A 33 -4.63 -1.52 1.67
CA SER A 33 -5.10 -2.40 0.62
C SER A 33 -4.51 -3.81 0.79
N GLY A 34 -5.18 -4.82 0.23
CA GLY A 34 -4.65 -6.17 0.17
C GLY A 34 -3.29 -6.19 -0.53
N GLN A 35 -2.27 -6.67 0.16
CA GLN A 35 -0.95 -6.88 -0.43
C GLN A 35 -0.87 -8.28 -1.04
N VAL A 36 -0.16 -8.38 -2.15
CA VAL A 36 0.18 -9.63 -2.81
C VAL A 36 1.71 -9.78 -2.81
N ALA A 37 2.21 -10.98 -3.09
CA ALA A 37 3.64 -11.29 -3.07
C ALA A 37 4.40 -10.73 -4.29
N ILE A 38 4.32 -9.41 -4.49
CA ILE A 38 5.00 -8.68 -5.57
C ILE A 38 6.08 -7.77 -4.97
N THR A 39 7.29 -7.83 -5.53
CA THR A 39 8.39 -6.97 -5.11
C THR A 39 8.25 -5.54 -5.65
N ALA A 40 9.05 -4.61 -5.11
CA ALA A 40 9.08 -3.22 -5.58
C ALA A 40 9.48 -3.09 -7.06
N ASP A 41 10.30 -4.03 -7.53
CA ASP A 41 10.84 -4.18 -8.88
C ASP A 41 9.98 -5.11 -9.77
N ASP A 42 8.70 -5.27 -9.41
CA ASP A 42 7.66 -5.93 -10.21
C ASP A 42 7.90 -7.42 -10.49
N ARG A 43 8.44 -8.13 -9.50
CA ARG A 43 8.65 -9.59 -9.56
C ARG A 43 7.78 -10.33 -8.58
N ILE A 44 7.40 -11.55 -8.94
CA ILE A 44 6.76 -12.51 -8.04
C ILE A 44 7.80 -13.61 -7.75
N PRO A 45 8.24 -13.79 -6.49
CA PRO A 45 9.13 -14.88 -6.12
C PRO A 45 8.50 -16.26 -6.40
N GLU A 46 9.31 -17.26 -6.75
CA GLU A 46 8.81 -18.60 -7.10
C GLU A 46 8.23 -19.37 -5.90
N ASP A 47 8.60 -18.98 -4.68
CA ASP A 47 8.26 -19.61 -3.42
C ASP A 47 7.19 -18.84 -2.61
N ALA A 48 6.55 -17.86 -3.23
CA ALA A 48 5.63 -16.92 -2.58
C ALA A 48 4.19 -17.43 -2.39
#